data_AF-A0A7V8VN52-F1
#
_entry.id   AF-A0A7V8VN52-F1
#
_cell.length_a   1.000
_cell.length_b   1.000
_cell.length_c   1.000
_cell.angle_alpha   90.00
_cell.angle_beta   90.00
_cell.angle_gamma   90.00
#
_symmetry.space_group_name_H-M   'P 1'
#
loop_
_entity.id
_entity.type
_entity.pdbx_description
1 polymer ?
#
loop_
_entity_poly.entity_id
_entity_poly.type
_entity_poly.pdbx_seq_one_letter_code
_entity_poly.pdbx_strand_id
1 'polypeptide(L)'
;MAAANDLRKGQAIKYNGNVAIVLDVQHRTPGNLRAFVQAIIRYITTGKSADVRFGSTDKIELVDVSRTQLEFSYKDNSGYHFMDPETYDTVTLNENLLGEAKDYLVENLKV
;
A
#
# COMPACT_ATOMS: atom_id res chain seq x y z
N MET A 1 8.12 -5.68 -14.60
CA MET A 1 7.85 -4.23 -14.75
C MET A 1 6.68 -4.07 -15.69
N ALA A 2 5.61 -3.43 -15.23
CA ALA A 2 4.43 -3.14 -16.04
C ALA A 2 4.63 -1.80 -16.77
N ALA A 3 3.97 -1.61 -17.91
CA ALA A 3 3.93 -0.30 -18.53
C ALA A 3 2.98 0.62 -17.75
N ALA A 4 3.24 1.92 -17.76
CA ALA A 4 2.35 2.89 -17.12
C ALA A 4 0.90 2.83 -17.64
N ASN A 5 0.71 2.40 -18.89
CA ASN A 5 -0.61 2.19 -19.48
C ASN A 5 -1.41 1.03 -18.83
N ASP A 6 -0.72 0.08 -18.20
CA ASP A 6 -1.34 -1.06 -17.52
C ASP A 6 -1.71 -0.75 -16.07
N LEU A 7 -1.40 0.46 -15.59
CA LEU A 7 -1.71 0.89 -14.24
C LEU A 7 -3.22 0.84 -13.99
N ARG A 8 -3.61 0.30 -12.84
CA ARG A 8 -5.00 0.26 -12.38
C ARG A 8 -5.13 0.80 -10.98
N LYS A 9 -6.29 1.37 -10.69
CA LYS A 9 -6.69 1.74 -9.33
C LYS A 9 -6.59 0.52 -8.41
N GLY A 10 -6.04 0.72 -7.22
CA GLY A 10 -5.85 -0.30 -6.19
C GLY A 10 -4.50 -1.02 -6.25
N GLN A 11 -3.74 -0.92 -7.34
CA GLN A 11 -2.39 -1.49 -7.41
C GLN A 11 -1.44 -0.73 -6.48
N ALA A 12 -0.51 -1.46 -5.86
CA ALA A 12 0.63 -0.87 -5.18
C ALA A 12 1.82 -0.81 -6.14
N ILE A 13 2.51 0.32 -6.13
CA ILE A 13 3.64 0.61 -6.99
C ILE A 13 4.80 1.17 -6.18
N LYS A 14 6.01 0.96 -6.67
CA LYS A 14 7.20 1.62 -6.14
C LYS A 14 7.48 2.89 -6.94
N TYR A 15 7.40 4.04 -6.29
CA TYR A 15 7.63 5.35 -6.88
C TYR A 15 8.60 6.16 -6.02
N ASN A 16 9.70 6.65 -6.63
CA ASN A 16 10.79 7.36 -5.95
C ASN A 16 11.31 6.61 -4.70
N GLY A 17 11.49 5.29 -4.82
CA GLY A 17 11.96 4.43 -3.73
C GLY A 17 10.94 4.10 -2.66
N ASN A 18 9.73 4.66 -2.70
CA ASN A 18 8.67 4.44 -1.71
C ASN A 18 7.51 3.65 -2.31
N VAL A 19 6.83 2.86 -1.46
CA VAL A 19 5.62 2.13 -1.88
C VAL A 19 4.40 3.03 -1.77
N ALA A 20 3.60 3.09 -2.82
CA ALA A 20 2.37 3.86 -2.89
C ALA A 20 1.24 3.06 -3.52
N ILE A 21 0.01 3.29 -3.07
CA ILE A 21 -1.20 2.71 -3.65
C ILE A 21 -1.80 3.70 -4.64
N VAL A 22 -2.20 3.22 -5.80
CA VAL A 22 -2.87 3.99 -6.84
C VAL A 22 -4.33 4.20 -6.46
N LEU A 23 -4.72 5.45 -6.21
CA LEU A 23 -6.09 5.84 -5.88
C LEU A 23 -6.95 6.12 -7.10
N ASP A 24 -6.35 6.70 -8.15
CA ASP A 24 -7.02 6.99 -9.42
C ASP A 24 -6.03 7.00 -10.58
N VAL A 25 -6.51 6.73 -11.79
CA VAL A 25 -5.70 6.68 -13.02
C VAL A 25 -6.50 7.27 -14.19
N GLN A 26 -5.89 8.19 -14.92
CA GLN A 26 -6.44 8.79 -16.12
C GLN A 26 -5.44 8.70 -17.27
N HIS A 27 -5.82 8.02 -18.34
CA HIS A 27 -5.06 8.06 -19.59
C HIS A 27 -5.51 9.28 -20.41
N ARG A 28 -4.58 10.19 -20.68
CA ARG A 28 -4.80 11.37 -21.52
C ARG A 28 -4.02 11.23 -22.82
N THR A 29 -4.71 11.46 -23.93
CA THR A 29 -4.13 11.45 -25.28
C THR A 29 -4.41 12.82 -25.92
N PRO A 30 -3.61 13.86 -25.63
CA PRO A 30 -3.84 15.18 -26.19
C PRO A 30 -3.51 15.16 -27.68
N GLY A 31 -4.38 15.73 -28.54
CA GLY A 31 -4.25 15.59 -29.99
C GLY A 31 -2.90 16.03 -30.59
N ASN A 32 -2.17 16.94 -29.94
CA ASN A 32 -0.87 17.46 -30.42
C ASN A 32 0.32 17.08 -29.52
N LEU A 33 0.12 16.27 -28.48
CA LEU A 33 1.19 15.86 -27.54
C LEU A 33 1.21 14.34 -27.37
N ARG A 34 2.31 13.82 -26.81
CA ARG A 34 2.42 12.41 -26.47
C ARG A 34 1.40 12.04 -25.39
N ALA A 35 0.84 10.84 -25.52
CA ALA A 35 -0.03 10.26 -24.51
C ALA A 35 0.70 10.14 -23.16
N PHE A 36 -0.02 10.35 -22.08
CA PHE A 36 0.49 10.19 -20.72
C PHE A 36 -0.59 9.65 -19.80
N VAL A 37 -0.15 9.02 -18.72
CA VAL A 37 -1.00 8.48 -17.67
C VAL A 37 -0.83 9.34 -16.44
N GLN A 38 -1.89 9.99 -16.00
CA GLN A 38 -1.92 10.75 -14.75
C GLN A 38 -2.52 9.86 -13.66
N ALA A 39 -1.83 9.70 -12.55
CA ALA A 39 -2.29 8.89 -11.45
C ALA A 39 -2.21 9.66 -10.13
N ILE A 40 -3.26 9.52 -9.33
CA ILE A 40 -3.24 9.95 -7.94
C ILE A 40 -2.79 8.76 -7.12
N ILE A 41 -1.65 8.89 -6.44
CA ILE A 41 -1.07 7.84 -5.61
C ILE A 41 -1.09 8.27 -4.14
N ARG A 42 -1.09 7.30 -3.22
CA ARG A 42 -0.97 7.53 -1.78
C ARG A 42 0.17 6.68 -1.22
N TYR A 43 1.17 7.32 -0.64
CA TYR A 43 2.29 6.62 -0.01
C TYR A 43 1.81 5.83 1.20
N ILE A 44 2.20 4.56 1.30
CA ILE A 44 1.80 3.69 2.41
C ILE A 44 2.49 4.14 3.70
N THR A 45 3.76 4.56 3.61
CA THR A 45 4.57 4.93 4.77
C THR A 45 4.15 6.25 5.43
N THR A 46 3.75 7.24 4.63
CA THR A 46 3.41 8.59 5.15
C THR A 46 1.92 8.91 5.09
N GLY A 47 1.13 8.10 4.39
CA GLY A 47 -0.28 8.37 4.13
C GLY A 47 -0.55 9.58 3.23
N LYS A 48 0.48 10.28 2.74
CA LYS A 48 0.34 11.46 1.86
C LYS A 48 -0.03 11.04 0.44
N SER A 49 -0.86 11.86 -0.21
CA SER A 49 -1.22 11.70 -1.61
C SER A 49 -0.38 12.59 -2.52
N ALA A 50 -0.10 12.11 -3.74
CA ALA A 50 0.60 12.85 -4.78
C ALA A 50 -0.08 12.63 -6.14
N ASP A 51 -0.08 13.66 -6.96
CA ASP A 51 -0.49 13.59 -8.37
C ASP A 51 0.77 13.44 -9.23
N VAL A 52 0.85 12.32 -9.96
CA VAL A 52 2.03 11.93 -10.72
C VAL A 52 1.64 11.69 -12.16
N ARG A 53 2.49 12.15 -13.09
CA ARG A 53 2.36 11.90 -14.52
C ARG A 53 3.44 10.93 -14.97
N PHE A 54 3.02 9.85 -15.62
CA PHE A 54 3.87 8.87 -16.25
C PHE A 54 3.74 8.99 -17.77
N GLY A 55 4.84 8.89 -18.50
CA GLY A 55 4.80 8.64 -19.93
C GLY A 55 4.20 7.26 -20.20
N SER A 56 3.45 7.08 -21.29
CA SER A 56 2.78 5.79 -21.58
C SER A 56 3.74 4.60 -21.69
N THR A 57 5.03 4.83 -21.97
CA THR A 57 6.09 3.81 -22.07
C THR A 57 6.94 3.69 -20.81
N ASP A 58 6.67 4.46 -19.76
CA ASP A 58 7.43 4.39 -18.53
C ASP A 58 7.21 3.03 -17.85
N LYS A 59 8.30 2.44 -17.38
CA LYS A 59 8.28 1.18 -16.66
C LYS A 59 7.96 1.45 -15.20
N ILE A 60 6.91 0.80 -14.70
CA ILE A 60 6.49 0.87 -13.32
C ILE A 60 6.79 -0.48 -12.64
N GLU A 61 7.34 -0.39 -11.44
CA GLU A 61 7.55 -1.53 -10.56
C GLU A 61 6.29 -1.73 -9.71
N LEU A 62 5.57 -2.82 -10.00
CA LEU A 62 4.42 -3.24 -9.20
C LEU A 62 4.93 -3.92 -7.94
N VAL A 63 4.24 -3.66 -6.84
CA VAL A 63 4.48 -4.30 -5.54
C VAL A 63 3.25 -5.11 -5.20
N ASP A 64 3.43 -6.40 -4.95
CA ASP A 64 2.33 -7.23 -4.46
C ASP A 64 2.06 -6.87 -3.00
N VAL A 65 0.81 -6.50 -2.73
CA VAL A 65 0.34 -6.17 -1.38
C VAL A 65 -0.88 -7.01 -1.11
N SER A 66 -0.78 -7.87 -0.10
CA SER A 66 -1.91 -8.56 0.49
C SER A 66 -2.44 -7.77 1.67
N ARG A 67 -3.76 -7.82 1.87
CA ARG A 67 -4.40 -7.38 3.10
C ARG A 67 -5.00 -8.62 3.74
N THR A 68 -4.54 -8.93 4.93
CA THR A 68 -5.05 -10.03 5.75
C THR A 68 -5.65 -9.40 6.98
N GLN A 69 -6.86 -9.83 7.33
CA GLN A 69 -7.49 -9.42 8.57
C GLN A 69 -6.90 -10.25 9.70
N LEU A 70 -6.37 -9.60 10.73
CA LEU A 70 -5.80 -10.27 11.88
C LEU A 70 -6.54 -9.84 13.15
N GLU A 71 -6.42 -10.62 14.21
CA GLU A 71 -6.98 -10.30 15.52
C GLU A 71 -5.84 -10.08 16.51
N PHE A 72 -5.86 -8.95 17.23
CA PHE A 72 -4.86 -8.69 18.25
C PHE A 72 -5.11 -9.59 19.47
N SER A 73 -4.15 -10.46 19.78
CA SER A 73 -4.26 -11.38 20.91
C SER A 73 -3.68 -10.76 22.17
N TYR A 74 -2.38 -10.47 22.19
CA TYR A 74 -1.70 -9.92 23.37
C TYR A 74 -0.39 -9.23 23.01
N LYS A 75 0.16 -8.48 23.97
CA LYS A 75 1.49 -7.89 23.91
C LYS A 75 2.39 -8.57 24.94
N ASP A 76 3.63 -8.87 24.55
CA ASP A 76 4.68 -9.32 25.45
C ASP A 76 5.97 -8.50 25.28
N ASN A 77 7.07 -8.99 25.86
CA ASN A 77 8.38 -8.35 25.73
C ASN A 77 9.00 -8.47 24.33
N SER A 78 8.48 -9.37 23.50
CA SER A 78 8.93 -9.66 22.14
C SER A 78 8.19 -8.83 21.08
N GLY A 79 6.96 -8.41 21.38
CA GLY A 79 6.16 -7.55 20.51
C GLY A 79 4.66 -7.68 20.71
N TYR A 80 3.91 -7.36 19.66
CA TYR A 80 2.46 -7.44 19.59
C TYR A 80 2.09 -8.64 18.74
N HIS A 81 1.32 -9.56 19.31
CA HIS A 81 0.95 -10.80 18.67
C HIS A 81 -0.44 -10.69 18.08
N PHE A 82 -0.51 -10.98 16.79
CA PHE A 82 -1.74 -10.97 16.00
C PHE A 82 -2.01 -12.38 15.51
N MET A 83 -3.26 -12.80 15.54
CA MET A 83 -3.69 -14.13 15.13
C MET A 83 -4.55 -14.05 13.89
N ASP A 84 -4.28 -14.90 12.91
CA ASP A 84 -5.15 -15.07 11.74
C ASP A 84 -6.37 -15.91 12.16
N PRO A 85 -7.62 -15.40 12.02
CA PRO A 85 -8.82 -16.13 12.43
C PRO A 85 -9.15 -17.32 11.50
N GLU A 86 -8.59 -17.39 10.30
CA GLU A 86 -8.82 -18.46 9.34
C GLU A 86 -7.80 -19.59 9.50
N THR A 87 -6.52 -19.25 9.63
CA THR A 87 -5.44 -20.26 9.71
C THR A 87 -4.96 -20.55 11.12
N TYR A 88 -5.34 -19.72 12.10
CA TYR A 88 -4.84 -19.74 13.48
C TYR A 88 -3.33 -19.48 13.59
N ASP A 89 -2.70 -18.97 12.53
CA ASP A 89 -1.29 -18.58 12.55
C ASP A 89 -1.08 -17.30 13.37
N THR A 90 0.05 -17.22 14.06
CA THR A 90 0.43 -16.05 14.85
C THR A 90 1.53 -15.26 14.16
N VAL A 91 1.33 -13.95 14.04
CA VAL A 91 2.29 -12.98 13.51
C VAL A 91 2.66 -11.99 14.61
N THR A 92 3.96 -11.87 14.88
CA THR A 92 4.47 -10.89 15.86
C THR A 92 4.96 -9.64 15.15
N LEU A 93 4.44 -8.47 15.55
CA LEU A 93 4.85 -7.16 15.04
C LEU A 93 5.56 -6.34 16.11
N ASN A 94 6.62 -5.65 15.69
CA ASN A 94 7.37 -4.74 16.55
C ASN A 94 6.65 -3.39 16.70
N GLU A 95 6.88 -2.71 17.83
CA GLU A 95 6.29 -1.38 18.11
C GLU A 95 6.55 -0.35 17.02
N ASN A 96 7.74 -0.38 16.41
CA ASN A 96 8.12 0.56 15.36
C ASN A 96 7.26 0.42 14.09
N LEU A 97 6.70 -0.77 13.83
CA LEU A 97 5.84 -1.02 12.67
C LEU A 97 4.39 -0.58 12.93
N LEU A 98 3.94 -0.65 14.19
CA LEU A 98 2.59 -0.26 14.59
C LEU A 98 2.44 1.26 14.73
N GLY A 99 3.52 1.97 15.02
CA GLY A 99 3.49 3.43 15.19
C GLY A 99 2.49 3.84 16.27
N GLU A 100 1.63 4.81 15.96
CA GLU A 100 0.59 5.34 16.86
C GLU A 100 -0.57 4.36 17.07
N ALA A 101 -0.76 3.37 16.18
CA ALA A 101 -1.88 2.43 16.29
C ALA A 101 -1.78 1.54 17.53
N LYS A 102 -0.57 1.36 18.07
CA LYS A 102 -0.32 0.53 19.27
C LYS A 102 -1.10 0.99 20.50
N ASP A 103 -1.38 2.30 20.61
CA ASP A 103 -2.08 2.90 21.74
C ASP A 103 -3.60 2.68 21.68
N TYR A 104 -4.11 2.14 20.57
CA TYR A 104 -5.53 1.85 20.33
C TYR A 104 -5.83 0.34 20.27
N LEU A 105 -4.83 -0.52 20.46
CA LEU A 105 -5.00 -1.96 20.42
C LEU A 105 -5.67 -2.46 21.72
N VAL A 106 -6.76 -3.21 21.55
CA VAL A 106 -7.48 -3.89 22.63
C VAL A 106 -7.54 -5.37 22.27
N GLU A 107 -7.44 -6.25 23.26
CA GLU A 107 -7.53 -7.70 23.05
C GLU A 107 -8.80 -8.08 22.26
N ASN A 108 -8.66 -9.02 21.33
CA ASN A 108 -9.67 -9.46 20.36
C ASN A 108 -10.11 -8.39 19.33
N LEU A 109 -9.37 -7.28 19.22
CA LEU A 109 -9.61 -6.29 18.18
C LEU A 109 -9.17 -6.83 16.82
N LYS A 110 -10.10 -6.83 15.86
CA LYS A 110 -9.81 -7.17 14.47
C LYS A 110 -9.23 -5.96 13.73
N VAL A 111 -8.09 -6.15 13.07
CA VAL A 111 -7.31 -5.14 12.35
C VAL A 111 -7.09 -5.52 10.88
#